data_AF-A0A1Z8LLQ3-F1
#
_entry.id   AF-A0A1Z8LLQ3-F1
#
_cell.length_a   1.000
_cell.length_b   1.000
_cell.length_c   1.000
_cell.angle_alpha   90.00
_cell.angle_beta   90.00
_cell.angle_gamma   90.00
#
_symmetry.space_group_name_H-M   'P 1'
#
loop_
_entity.id
_entity.type
_entity.pdbx_description
1 polymer ?
#
loop_
_entity_poly.entity_id
_entity_poly.type
_entity_poly.pdbx_seq_one_letter_code
_entity_poly.pdbx_strand_id
1 'polypeptide(L)'
;MGLFENIISSSETAKTPLDPGWVRDKGGHFMRLLSLDPEEAGLSGKSGVFVIWHTGVKPGWVYVGHSEDLAHTFFILGKNKEVISFDNRGSLYVTWCFVRDKFADGVVAYLTQKLNPQVANPQMVEMKTSDMIAVYPPGKAPKG
;
A
#
# COMPACT_ATOMS: atom_id res chain seq x y z
N MET A 1 15.52 0.58 25.03
CA MET A 1 15.29 -0.66 24.27
C MET A 1 13.84 -1.03 24.45
N GLY A 2 12.98 -0.79 23.44
CA GLY A 2 11.53 -0.76 23.64
C GLY A 2 10.76 -1.53 22.57
N LEU A 3 9.84 -2.37 23.04
CA LEU A 3 8.51 -2.63 22.47
C LEU A 3 8.39 -3.28 21.08
N PHE A 4 9.37 -4.06 20.61
CA PHE A 4 9.23 -4.80 19.33
C PHE A 4 9.23 -6.33 19.43
N GLU A 5 9.42 -6.93 20.62
CA GLU A 5 9.64 -8.38 20.73
C GLU A 5 8.37 -9.24 20.97
N ASN A 6 7.20 -8.67 21.29
CA ASN A 6 6.07 -9.46 21.78
C ASN A 6 4.91 -9.75 20.80
N ILE A 7 5.00 -9.40 19.51
CA ILE A 7 3.84 -9.55 18.59
C ILE A 7 3.91 -10.84 17.73
N ILE A 8 5.01 -11.60 17.76
CA ILE A 8 5.15 -12.79 16.92
C ILE A 8 5.34 -14.05 17.77
N SER A 9 4.39 -14.32 18.65
CA SER A 9 4.19 -15.67 19.17
C SER A 9 2.72 -15.88 19.44
N SER A 10 2.11 -16.74 18.61
CA SER A 10 0.94 -17.61 18.85
C SER A 10 0.00 -17.60 17.65
N SER A 11 -0.09 -18.76 17.02
CA SER A 11 -1.06 -19.15 16.00
C SER A 11 -2.50 -19.11 16.53
N GLU A 12 -3.44 -18.84 15.62
CA GLU A 12 -4.90 -19.00 15.79
C GLU A 12 -5.61 -18.10 16.82
N THR A 13 -5.86 -16.86 16.44
CA THR A 13 -7.09 -16.10 16.75
C THR A 13 -7.14 -14.98 15.71
N ALA A 14 -8.34 -14.53 15.32
CA ALA A 14 -8.52 -13.50 14.30
C ALA A 14 -7.55 -12.32 14.52
N LYS A 15 -6.45 -12.29 13.78
CA LYS A 15 -5.37 -11.32 13.96
C LYS A 15 -5.99 -9.95 13.71
N THR A 16 -6.18 -9.18 14.78
CA THR A 16 -6.56 -7.78 14.68
C THR A 16 -5.64 -7.13 13.63
N PRO A 17 -6.20 -6.50 12.59
CA PRO A 17 -5.38 -5.88 11.56
C PRO A 17 -4.41 -4.88 12.21
N LEU A 18 -3.16 -4.88 11.76
CA LEU A 18 -2.17 -3.92 12.22
C LEU A 18 -2.41 -2.57 11.53
N ASP A 19 -2.13 -1.46 12.22
CA ASP A 19 -1.98 -0.17 11.53
C ASP A 19 -0.53 -0.06 11.03
N PRO A 20 -0.29 -0.09 9.71
CA PRO A 20 1.06 -0.05 9.18
C PRO A 20 1.62 1.39 9.11
N GLY A 21 0.84 2.41 9.49
CA GLY A 21 1.29 3.81 9.46
C GLY A 21 1.38 4.37 8.03
N TRP A 22 0.27 4.34 7.30
CA TRP A 22 0.19 4.90 5.94
C TRP A 22 0.60 6.37 5.89
N VAL A 23 1.58 6.68 5.04
CA VAL A 23 2.15 8.01 4.91
C VAL A 23 1.12 9.00 4.34
N ARG A 24 1.11 10.20 4.94
CA ARG A 24 0.30 11.36 4.56
C ARG A 24 1.19 12.59 4.46
N ASP A 25 0.73 13.60 3.76
CA ASP A 25 1.39 14.91 3.75
C ASP A 25 1.29 15.62 5.12
N LYS A 26 1.93 16.78 5.23
CA LYS A 26 1.91 17.61 6.46
C LYS A 26 0.50 18.08 6.84
N GLY A 27 -0.43 18.12 5.89
CA GLY A 27 -1.85 18.45 6.10
C GLY A 27 -2.72 17.25 6.46
N GLY A 28 -2.15 16.04 6.53
CA GLY A 28 -2.89 14.80 6.80
C GLY A 28 -3.66 14.24 5.60
N HIS A 29 -3.37 14.72 4.38
CA HIS A 29 -3.96 14.23 3.14
C HIS A 29 -3.10 13.16 2.49
N PHE A 30 -3.73 12.32 1.68
CA PHE A 30 -3.02 11.39 0.81
C PHE A 30 -2.54 12.09 -0.46
N MET A 31 -1.38 11.64 -0.95
CA MET A 31 -0.70 12.30 -2.05
C MET A 31 -1.31 11.88 -3.39
N ARG A 32 -1.22 12.76 -4.39
CA ARG A 32 -1.64 12.42 -5.76
C ARG A 32 -0.49 11.76 -6.50
N LEU A 33 -0.72 10.62 -7.13
CA LEU A 33 0.33 9.85 -7.81
C LEU A 33 1.05 10.70 -8.87
N LEU A 34 0.30 11.42 -9.71
CA LEU A 34 0.87 12.19 -10.82
C LEU A 34 1.47 13.54 -10.42
N SER A 35 1.28 13.98 -9.19
CA SER A 35 1.84 15.23 -8.66
C SER A 35 2.89 14.98 -7.57
N LEU A 36 3.13 13.72 -7.23
CA LEU A 36 4.16 13.31 -6.28
C LEU A 36 5.51 13.42 -6.97
N ASP A 37 6.42 14.19 -6.39
CA ASP A 37 7.85 14.04 -6.63
C ASP A 37 8.40 13.00 -5.63
N PRO A 38 8.75 11.78 -6.07
CA PRO A 38 9.21 10.75 -5.15
C PRO A 38 10.60 11.03 -4.58
N GLU A 39 11.44 11.80 -5.27
CA GLU A 39 12.78 12.14 -4.80
C GLU A 39 12.70 13.18 -3.69
N GLU A 40 11.90 14.23 -3.86
CA GLU A 40 11.63 15.21 -2.80
C GLU A 40 10.94 14.56 -1.58
N ALA A 41 10.14 13.52 -1.80
CA ALA A 41 9.54 12.71 -0.74
C ALA A 41 10.53 11.72 -0.07
N GLY A 42 11.78 11.66 -0.54
CA GLY A 42 12.84 10.83 0.05
C GLY A 42 12.65 9.33 -0.18
N LEU A 43 12.02 8.94 -1.30
CA LEU A 43 11.64 7.56 -1.60
C LEU A 43 12.67 6.78 -2.43
N SER A 44 13.70 7.46 -2.93
CA SER A 44 14.77 6.83 -3.71
C SER A 44 15.48 5.75 -2.87
N GLY A 45 15.53 4.53 -3.40
CA GLY A 45 16.09 3.36 -2.73
C GLY A 45 15.36 2.94 -1.45
N LYS A 46 14.11 3.35 -1.26
CA LYS A 46 13.29 2.92 -0.10
C LYS A 46 12.35 1.78 -0.50
N SER A 47 12.42 0.69 0.25
CA SER A 47 11.47 -0.41 0.11
C SER A 47 10.18 -0.14 0.88
N GLY A 48 9.05 -0.66 0.41
CA GLY A 48 7.78 -0.54 1.12
C GLY A 48 6.59 -1.08 0.35
N VAL A 49 5.45 -1.15 1.04
CA VAL A 49 4.15 -1.52 0.47
C VAL A 49 3.40 -0.25 0.12
N PHE A 50 2.69 -0.24 -0.99
CA PHE A 50 1.93 0.90 -1.45
C PHE A 50 0.56 0.50 -2.00
N VAL A 51 -0.35 1.47 -2.01
CA VAL A 51 -1.71 1.32 -2.52
C VAL A 51 -2.08 2.55 -3.34
N ILE A 52 -2.74 2.34 -4.48
CA ILE A 52 -3.25 3.38 -5.38
C ILE A 52 -4.78 3.25 -5.48
N TRP A 53 -5.49 4.37 -5.43
CA TRP A 53 -6.95 4.43 -5.60
C TRP A 53 -7.38 5.74 -6.26
N HIS A 54 -8.65 5.81 -6.68
CA HIS A 54 -9.27 7.06 -7.14
C HIS A 54 -10.56 7.35 -6.38
N THR A 55 -10.96 8.62 -6.32
CA THR A 55 -12.09 9.09 -5.49
C THR A 55 -13.22 9.75 -6.29
N GLY A 56 -13.34 9.49 -7.59
CA GLY A 56 -14.42 10.12 -8.36
C GLY A 56 -15.71 9.31 -8.38
N VAL A 57 -16.45 9.34 -9.50
CA VAL A 57 -17.87 8.91 -9.55
C VAL A 57 -18.11 7.50 -9.00
N LYS A 58 -17.16 6.60 -9.19
CA LYS A 58 -17.17 5.25 -8.60
C LYS A 58 -15.81 4.98 -7.95
N PRO A 59 -15.59 5.41 -6.70
CA PRO A 59 -14.31 5.25 -6.03
C PRO A 59 -13.87 3.77 -6.01
N GLY A 60 -12.59 3.52 -6.21
CA GLY A 60 -12.08 2.15 -6.30
C GLY A 60 -10.58 2.07 -6.09
N TRP A 61 -10.14 0.92 -5.56
CA TRP A 61 -8.73 0.57 -5.44
C TRP A 61 -8.19 0.17 -6.82
N VAL A 62 -7.09 0.77 -7.23
CA VAL A 62 -6.53 0.58 -8.56
C VAL A 62 -5.42 -0.46 -8.53
N TYR A 63 -4.47 -0.30 -7.62
CA TYR A 63 -3.27 -1.14 -7.59
C TYR A 63 -2.74 -1.30 -6.17
N VAL A 64 -2.20 -2.48 -5.87
CA VAL A 64 -1.53 -2.81 -4.61
C VAL A 64 -0.21 -3.49 -4.94
N GLY A 65 0.88 -3.08 -4.29
CA GLY A 65 2.17 -3.73 -4.50
C GLY A 65 3.17 -3.39 -3.42
N HIS A 66 4.35 -3.97 -3.56
CA HIS A 66 5.53 -3.57 -2.81
C HIS A 66 6.67 -3.27 -3.79
N SER A 67 7.69 -2.56 -3.32
CA SER A 67 8.88 -2.26 -4.09
C SER A 67 10.10 -2.25 -3.19
N GLU A 68 11.28 -2.46 -3.79
CA GLU A 68 12.59 -2.17 -3.19
C GLU A 68 13.00 -0.70 -3.39
N ASP A 69 12.43 -0.03 -4.40
CA ASP A 69 12.63 1.38 -4.69
C ASP A 69 11.28 2.02 -5.08
N LEU A 70 10.63 2.64 -4.09
CA LEU A 70 9.35 3.31 -4.26
C LEU A 70 9.42 4.47 -5.27
N ALA A 71 10.52 5.20 -5.36
CA ALA A 71 10.66 6.28 -6.33
C ALA A 71 10.63 5.75 -7.77
N HIS A 72 11.43 4.73 -8.05
CA HIS A 72 11.46 4.07 -9.34
C HIS A 72 10.09 3.46 -9.71
N THR A 73 9.44 2.80 -8.75
CA THR A 73 8.12 2.20 -8.97
C THR A 73 7.04 3.22 -9.26
N PHE A 74 6.99 4.34 -8.53
CA PHE A 74 6.01 5.39 -8.79
C PHE A 74 6.23 6.07 -10.13
N PHE A 75 7.48 6.23 -10.56
CA PHE A 75 7.80 6.71 -11.91
C PHE A 75 7.27 5.76 -13.01
N ILE A 76 7.45 4.45 -12.84
CA ILE A 76 6.91 3.44 -13.78
C ILE A 76 5.38 3.48 -13.79
N LEU A 77 4.74 3.47 -12.63
CA LEU A 77 3.28 3.44 -12.51
C LEU A 77 2.63 4.72 -13.02
N GLY A 78 3.29 5.87 -12.86
CA GLY A 78 2.89 7.15 -13.47
C GLY A 78 2.92 7.16 -14.99
N LYS A 79 3.49 6.13 -15.64
CA LYS A 79 3.50 5.92 -17.10
C LYS A 79 2.71 4.69 -17.53
N ASN A 80 2.22 3.88 -16.58
CA ASN A 80 1.47 2.67 -16.88
C ASN A 80 0.05 3.05 -17.33
N LYS A 81 -0.28 2.77 -18.58
CA LYS A 81 -1.58 3.11 -19.21
C LYS A 81 -2.78 2.55 -18.46
N GLU A 82 -2.68 1.34 -17.90
CA GLU A 82 -3.78 0.73 -17.16
C GLU A 82 -4.07 1.49 -15.88
N VAL A 83 -3.02 1.87 -15.14
CA VAL A 83 -3.13 2.65 -13.90
C VAL A 83 -3.60 4.07 -14.19
N ILE A 84 -2.92 4.81 -15.08
CA ILE A 84 -3.22 6.23 -15.32
C ILE A 84 -4.58 6.47 -15.99
N SER A 85 -5.16 5.45 -16.65
CA SER A 85 -6.51 5.55 -17.22
C SER A 85 -7.59 5.90 -16.20
N PHE A 86 -7.33 5.66 -14.91
CA PHE A 86 -8.21 6.00 -13.80
C PHE A 86 -8.08 7.45 -13.33
N ASP A 87 -7.04 8.20 -13.71
CA ASP A 87 -6.84 9.58 -13.25
C ASP A 87 -7.96 10.52 -13.73
N ASN A 88 -8.37 10.35 -15.00
CA ASN A 88 -9.52 11.04 -15.61
C ASN A 88 -10.84 10.83 -14.84
N ARG A 89 -10.90 9.86 -13.93
CA ARG A 89 -12.11 9.53 -13.18
C ARG A 89 -12.22 10.26 -11.86
N GLY A 90 -11.17 10.89 -11.33
CA GLY A 90 -11.23 11.59 -10.03
C GLY A 90 -9.90 11.75 -9.31
N SER A 91 -8.81 11.87 -10.07
CA SER A 91 -7.41 11.83 -9.61
C SER A 91 -6.99 10.51 -8.98
N LEU A 92 -5.75 10.10 -9.26
CA LEU A 92 -5.11 8.98 -8.59
C LEU A 92 -4.40 9.43 -7.32
N TYR A 93 -4.73 8.75 -6.23
CA TYR A 93 -4.08 8.91 -4.93
C TYR A 93 -3.17 7.72 -4.66
N VAL A 94 -2.09 7.98 -3.94
CA VAL A 94 -1.12 6.97 -3.52
C VAL A 94 -0.70 7.21 -2.08
N THR A 95 -0.44 6.12 -1.37
CA THR A 95 0.21 6.11 -0.06
C THR A 95 1.06 4.85 0.06
N TRP A 96 2.02 4.89 0.96
CA TRP A 96 2.92 3.78 1.24
C TRP A 96 3.15 3.63 2.74
N CYS A 97 3.69 2.49 3.13
CA CYS A 97 4.19 2.21 4.46
C CYS A 97 5.49 1.42 4.36
N PHE A 98 6.38 1.62 5.33
CA PHE A 98 7.64 0.90 5.40
C PHE A 98 7.43 -0.42 6.13
N VAL A 99 7.66 -1.51 5.43
CA VAL A 99 7.50 -2.88 5.92
C VAL A 99 8.81 -3.61 5.67
N ARG A 100 9.23 -4.48 6.60
CA ARG A 100 10.42 -5.31 6.36
C ARG A 100 10.12 -6.27 5.20
N ASP A 101 11.06 -6.41 4.27
CA ASP A 101 10.84 -7.13 2.99
C ASP A 101 10.22 -8.53 3.18
N LYS A 102 10.65 -9.27 4.21
CA LYS A 102 10.11 -10.61 4.55
C LYS A 102 8.59 -10.65 4.86
N PHE A 103 7.96 -9.51 5.07
CA PHE A 103 6.53 -9.36 5.37
C PHE A 103 5.76 -8.70 4.22
N ALA A 104 6.45 -8.11 3.24
CA ALA A 104 5.83 -7.29 2.19
C ALA A 104 4.82 -8.11 1.37
N ASP A 105 5.20 -9.31 0.93
CA ASP A 105 4.33 -10.19 0.15
C ASP A 105 3.05 -10.57 0.91
N GLY A 106 3.17 -10.93 2.20
CA GLY A 106 2.03 -11.29 3.03
C GLY A 106 1.05 -10.13 3.24
N VAL A 107 1.56 -8.88 3.29
CA VAL A 107 0.72 -7.67 3.35
C VAL A 107 0.06 -7.41 1.98
N VAL A 108 0.81 -7.53 0.88
CA VAL A 108 0.28 -7.31 -0.48
C VAL A 108 -0.79 -8.33 -0.83
N ALA A 109 -0.60 -9.60 -0.49
CA ALA A 109 -1.58 -10.66 -0.69
C ALA A 109 -2.86 -10.38 0.10
N TYR A 110 -2.74 -10.00 1.38
CA TYR A 110 -3.88 -9.62 2.21
C TYR A 110 -4.66 -8.45 1.62
N LEU A 111 -3.96 -7.36 1.29
CA LEU A 111 -4.57 -6.15 0.74
C LEU A 111 -5.20 -6.40 -0.62
N THR A 112 -4.58 -7.21 -1.48
CA THR A 112 -5.15 -7.54 -2.79
C THR A 112 -6.46 -8.31 -2.64
N GLN A 113 -6.50 -9.33 -1.77
CA GLN A 113 -7.73 -10.06 -1.48
C GLN A 113 -8.81 -9.16 -0.85
N LYS A 114 -8.41 -8.28 0.07
CA LYS A 114 -9.33 -7.43 0.82
C LYS A 114 -9.91 -6.28 -0.01
N LEU A 115 -9.10 -5.69 -0.88
CA LEU A 115 -9.42 -4.46 -1.61
C LEU A 115 -9.90 -4.73 -3.04
N ASN A 116 -9.60 -5.91 -3.60
CA ASN A 116 -9.94 -6.30 -4.97
C ASN A 116 -9.57 -5.21 -6.00
N PRO A 117 -8.26 -4.89 -6.15
CA PRO A 117 -7.81 -3.82 -7.02
C PRO A 117 -8.20 -4.06 -8.48
N GLN A 118 -8.47 -2.97 -9.21
CA GLN A 118 -8.94 -3.02 -10.58
C GLN A 118 -7.85 -3.41 -11.60
N VAL A 119 -6.57 -3.21 -11.24
CA VAL A 119 -5.41 -3.59 -12.03
C VAL A 119 -4.64 -4.65 -11.25
N ALA A 120 -4.36 -5.78 -11.91
CA ALA A 120 -3.61 -6.87 -11.31
C ALA A 120 -2.12 -6.50 -11.18
N ASN A 121 -1.51 -6.88 -10.06
CA ASN A 121 -0.07 -6.79 -9.90
C ASN A 121 0.59 -8.11 -10.39
N PRO A 122 1.35 -8.10 -11.49
CA PRO A 122 1.98 -9.31 -12.02
C PRO A 122 3.10 -9.88 -11.14
N GLN A 123 3.62 -9.08 -10.20
CA GLN A 123 4.65 -9.51 -9.24
C GLN A 123 4.05 -10.10 -7.96
N MET A 124 2.72 -10.14 -7.83
CA MET A 124 2.07 -10.70 -6.65
C MET A 124 2.33 -12.20 -6.55
N VAL A 125 2.76 -12.63 -5.37
CA VAL A 125 2.87 -14.05 -5.02
C VAL A 125 1.52 -14.52 -4.45
N GLU A 126 0.96 -15.59 -5.01
CA GLU A 126 -0.19 -16.25 -4.41
C GLU A 126 0.20 -16.90 -3.08
N MET A 127 -0.56 -16.60 -2.02
CA MET A 127 -0.27 -17.06 -0.66
C MET A 127 -1.49 -17.67 -0.01
N LYS A 128 -1.27 -18.61 0.91
CA LYS A 128 -2.34 -19.11 1.77
C LYS A 128 -2.77 -18.02 2.73
N THR A 129 -4.06 -17.98 3.08
CA THR A 129 -4.61 -17.01 4.04
C THR A 129 -3.89 -17.04 5.40
N SER A 130 -3.33 -18.19 5.81
CA SER A 130 -2.54 -18.34 7.04
C SER A 130 -1.26 -17.50 7.05
N ASP A 131 -0.69 -17.26 5.86
CA ASP A 131 0.61 -16.63 5.68
C ASP A 131 0.47 -15.12 5.38
N MET A 132 -0.77 -14.67 5.15
CA MET A 132 -1.11 -13.27 4.95
C MET A 132 -1.01 -12.47 6.24
N ILE A 133 -0.64 -11.19 6.11
CA ILE A 133 -0.48 -10.26 7.23
C ILE A 133 -1.59 -9.22 7.15
N ALA A 134 -2.56 -9.35 8.06
CA ALA A 134 -3.70 -8.45 8.11
C ALA A 134 -3.27 -7.03 8.52
N VAL A 135 -3.61 -6.04 7.69
CA VAL A 135 -3.37 -4.62 7.96
C VAL A 135 -4.62 -3.79 7.66
N TYR A 136 -4.80 -2.66 8.35
CA TYR A 136 -5.85 -1.72 8.01
C TYR A 136 -5.57 -1.07 6.65
N PRO A 137 -6.57 -0.95 5.76
CA PRO A 137 -6.43 -0.15 4.55
C PRO A 137 -6.21 1.35 4.86
N PRO A 138 -5.64 2.12 3.92
CA PRO A 138 -5.50 3.57 4.06
C PRO A 138 -6.81 4.23 4.49
N GLY A 139 -6.75 5.01 5.59
CA GLY A 139 -7.90 5.75 6.12
C GLY A 139 -8.94 4.92 6.87
N LYS A 140 -8.69 3.62 7.11
CA LYS A 140 -9.59 2.71 7.86
C LYS A 140 -9.08 2.31 9.24
N ALA A 141 -7.86 2.69 9.61
CA ALA A 141 -7.36 2.48 10.97
C ALA A 141 -8.23 3.26 12.00
N PRO A 142 -8.51 2.70 13.18
CA PRO A 142 -9.24 3.39 14.23
C PRO A 142 -8.48 4.65 14.67
N LYS A 143 -9.21 5.77 14.84
CA LYS A 143 -8.65 6.96 15.48
C LYS A 143 -8.59 6.68 16.99
N GLY A 144 -7.38 6.56 17.52
CA GLY A 144 -7.14 6.48 18.97
C GLY A 144 -7.51 7.77 19.68
#